data_AF-A0AAN5I601-F1
#
_entry.id   AF-A0AAN5I601-F1
#
_cell.length_a   1.000
_cell.length_b   1.000
_cell.length_c   1.000
_cell.angle_alpha   90.00
_cell.angle_beta   90.00
_cell.angle_gamma   90.00
#
_symmetry.space_group_name_H-M   'P 1'
#
loop_
_entity.id
_entity.type
_entity.pdbx_description
1 polymer ?
#
loop_
_entity_poly.entity_id
_entity_poly.type
_entity_poly.pdbx_seq_one_letter_code
_entity_poly.pdbx_strand_id
1 'polypeptide(L)'
;TEYRCSQESVQEEEDEFSEGEDEISDETARYGIVENSCLIRLFQRCEKCGERLDQSLIVKRRVGSAWVINYDCLNLKCNASVAWDSQEKVGKGRSQVYSANHSIGIAAFITGSPSPRVSDWGNLLKIDLPSTRSIRKIVKEIGSVAIERVHEEWQSIVREVAVCAAEGKGGLQVSIDGQYDCPGFTSTNNKNTVIDCETKLALAGVAMHKNMDGIDGVSIRMESEGIRRALGELIDAGIEIKTRVGDQNAMVNKKLREDPKTSHIEALNDWWHVQKPIRKEWWKMVKSNPTLAPIYQKFFNHLYCVHRKYPLPKDRPRALEVVRSFIMHIQGKHVWKKGDGFDIVAKCEHGRLKRLKKGETRQLLKADSKELEMISAMVFAPKFEKAFLSSASLIDTSINECYHSLSLMYAPKRFACPPHYYKLKMRLSMLHYNSLMLDDLLGEREELGNTIISRKGRLVDAIKRKRSMGSHSWRHEIMEESLKVRDELSEVRSLKKIGIPDDDMYDELINWWEEKEKALKESGYDEYEKEGLDFEEFSDEEGENESPE
;
A
#
# COMPACT_ATOMS: atom_id res chain seq x y z
N THR A 1 -8.33 -10.31 -10.83
CA THR A 1 -7.87 -11.42 -11.70
C THR A 1 -9.09 -12.13 -12.26
N GLU A 2 -9.21 -12.29 -13.57
CA GLU A 2 -10.34 -13.03 -14.15
C GLU A 2 -9.96 -14.51 -14.27
N TYR A 3 -10.85 -15.40 -13.79
CA TYR A 3 -10.65 -16.84 -13.83
C TYR A 3 -11.48 -17.42 -14.99
N ARG A 4 -10.83 -17.91 -16.05
CA ARG A 4 -11.51 -18.66 -17.13
C ARG A 4 -11.52 -20.15 -16.83
N CYS A 5 -12.67 -20.79 -17.03
CA CYS A 5 -12.78 -22.24 -16.98
C CYS A 5 -11.99 -22.84 -18.15
N SER A 6 -11.19 -23.87 -17.91
CA SER A 6 -10.36 -24.55 -18.91
C SER A 6 -11.23 -25.27 -19.95
N GLN A 7 -11.80 -24.53 -20.89
CA GLN A 7 -12.39 -25.04 -22.11
C GLN A 7 -11.94 -24.15 -23.25
N GLU A 8 -10.64 -24.19 -23.55
CA GLU A 8 -10.08 -23.95 -24.89
C GLU A 8 -8.55 -23.94 -24.77
N SER A 9 -7.90 -24.82 -25.55
CA SER A 9 -6.46 -24.79 -25.79
C SER A 9 -6.17 -23.65 -26.76
N VAL A 10 -5.68 -22.53 -26.26
CA VAL A 10 -5.16 -21.45 -27.11
C VAL A 10 -3.65 -21.56 -27.12
N GLN A 11 -3.07 -21.58 -28.33
CA GLN A 11 -1.63 -21.69 -28.57
C GLN A 11 -0.90 -20.47 -28.02
N GLU A 12 0.29 -20.70 -27.49
CA GLU A 12 1.24 -19.67 -27.04
C GLU A 12 1.74 -18.91 -28.27
N GLU A 13 1.40 -17.62 -28.39
CA GLU A 13 2.10 -16.69 -29.27
C GLU A 13 3.15 -15.97 -28.41
N GLU A 14 4.42 -16.13 -28.77
CA GLU A 14 5.54 -15.39 -28.18
C GLU A 14 5.52 -13.97 -28.76
N ASP A 15 5.14 -12.98 -27.94
CA ASP A 15 5.20 -11.57 -28.32
C ASP A 15 6.67 -11.14 -28.50
N GLU A 16 7.08 -10.96 -29.77
CA GLU A 16 8.34 -10.34 -30.17
C GLU A 16 8.32 -8.86 -29.74
N PHE A 17 9.19 -8.49 -28.80
CA PHE A 17 9.32 -7.11 -28.32
C PHE A 17 10.01 -6.27 -29.41
N SER A 18 9.26 -5.47 -30.16
CA SER A 18 9.87 -4.49 -31.08
C SER A 18 10.47 -3.35 -30.26
N GLU A 19 11.79 -3.22 -30.28
CA GLU A 19 12.48 -2.00 -29.83
C GLU A 19 12.14 -0.87 -30.81
N GLY A 20 11.09 -0.10 -30.50
CA GLY A 20 10.82 1.16 -31.17
C GLY A 20 11.90 2.16 -30.80
N GLU A 21 12.52 2.81 -31.79
CA GLU A 21 13.44 3.92 -31.57
C GLU A 21 12.72 5.04 -30.81
N ASP A 22 13.28 5.46 -29.68
CA ASP A 22 12.73 6.54 -28.85
C ASP A 22 12.55 7.82 -29.69
N GLU A 23 11.32 8.37 -29.73
CA GLU A 23 11.07 9.68 -30.31
C GLU A 23 11.91 10.75 -29.59
N ILE A 24 12.66 11.53 -30.36
CA ILE A 24 13.45 12.65 -29.84
C ILE A 24 12.48 13.72 -29.34
N SER A 25 12.29 13.79 -28.03
CA SER A 25 11.54 14.85 -27.35
C SER A 25 12.31 16.17 -27.42
N ASP A 26 11.67 17.20 -27.97
CA ASP A 26 12.19 18.59 -28.00
C ASP A 26 12.08 19.30 -26.62
N GLU A 27 11.47 18.68 -25.60
CA GLU A 27 11.41 19.25 -24.26
C GLU A 27 12.73 19.13 -23.50
N THR A 28 13.33 20.28 -23.17
CA THR A 28 14.58 20.33 -22.40
C THR A 28 14.35 19.93 -20.94
N ALA A 29 14.96 18.83 -20.50
CA ALA A 29 14.92 18.41 -19.10
C ALA A 29 15.53 19.46 -18.15
N ARG A 30 14.96 19.59 -16.95
CA ARG A 30 15.42 20.58 -15.93
C ARG A 30 16.85 20.34 -15.42
N TYR A 31 17.28 19.07 -15.37
CA TYR A 31 18.59 18.69 -14.87
C TYR A 31 19.32 17.84 -15.91
N GLY A 32 20.61 18.13 -16.12
CA GLY A 32 21.50 17.36 -16.98
C GLY A 32 22.70 16.83 -16.21
N ILE A 33 23.25 15.69 -16.63
CA ILE A 33 24.52 15.15 -16.11
C ILE A 33 25.63 15.60 -17.05
N VAL A 34 26.61 16.34 -16.51
CA VAL A 34 27.76 16.86 -17.26
C VAL A 34 29.04 16.36 -16.60
N GLU A 35 29.98 15.86 -17.41
CA GLU A 35 31.30 15.46 -16.90
C GLU A 35 32.05 16.68 -16.34
N ASN A 36 32.67 16.52 -15.17
CA ASN A 36 33.42 17.59 -14.51
C ASN A 36 34.47 18.23 -15.42
N SER A 37 35.15 17.44 -16.26
CA SER A 37 36.15 17.94 -17.21
C SER A 37 35.53 18.88 -18.26
N CYS A 38 34.31 18.58 -18.72
CA CYS A 38 33.56 19.39 -19.67
C CYS A 38 33.02 20.67 -19.02
N LEU A 39 32.51 20.59 -17.79
CA LEU A 39 32.05 21.76 -17.03
C LEU A 39 33.17 22.77 -16.84
N ILE A 40 34.37 22.32 -16.45
CA ILE A 40 35.53 23.20 -16.23
C ILE A 40 35.95 23.92 -17.52
N ARG A 41 35.78 23.31 -18.70
CA ARG A 41 36.12 23.93 -19.99
C ARG A 41 35.28 25.17 -20.30
N LEU A 42 34.12 25.36 -19.65
CA LEU A 42 33.30 26.56 -19.83
C LEU A 42 33.93 27.80 -19.19
N PHE A 43 34.80 27.62 -18.19
CA PHE A 43 35.40 28.72 -17.41
C PHE A 43 36.79 29.11 -17.92
N GLN A 44 36.97 29.22 -19.24
CA GLN A 44 38.24 29.66 -19.85
C GLN A 44 38.37 31.18 -19.95
N ARG A 45 37.24 31.89 -19.97
CA ARG A 45 37.16 33.34 -20.15
C ARG A 45 36.23 33.95 -19.12
N CYS A 46 36.50 35.19 -18.73
CA CYS A 46 35.67 35.96 -17.82
C CYS A 46 34.30 36.21 -18.44
N GLU A 47 33.22 35.87 -17.75
CA GLU A 47 31.85 36.12 -18.22
C GLU A 47 31.53 37.61 -18.46
N LYS A 48 32.26 38.53 -17.81
CA LYS A 48 32.00 39.98 -17.90
C LYS A 48 32.75 40.66 -19.06
N CYS A 49 34.02 40.31 -19.27
CA CYS A 49 34.88 41.01 -20.24
C CYS A 49 35.51 40.12 -21.31
N GLY A 50 35.34 38.79 -21.23
CA GLY A 50 35.89 37.82 -22.18
C GLY A 50 37.41 37.57 -22.05
N GLU A 51 38.09 38.23 -21.10
CA GLU A 51 39.53 38.03 -20.87
C GLU A 51 39.83 36.61 -20.40
N ARG A 52 41.00 36.07 -20.76
CA ARG A 52 41.38 34.71 -20.37
C ARG A 52 41.53 34.60 -18.86
N LEU A 53 40.90 33.58 -18.27
CA LEU A 53 41.01 33.30 -16.84
C LEU A 53 42.26 32.46 -16.54
N ASP A 54 42.90 32.75 -15.41
CA ASP A 54 43.89 31.86 -14.82
C ASP A 54 43.17 30.69 -14.13
N GLN A 55 43.32 29.50 -14.70
CA GLN A 55 42.68 28.28 -14.20
C GLN A 55 43.14 27.91 -12.77
N SER A 56 44.32 28.34 -12.35
CA SER A 56 44.85 28.07 -11.01
C SER A 56 44.16 28.88 -9.92
N LEU A 57 43.54 30.01 -10.28
CA LEU A 57 42.82 30.90 -9.37
C LEU A 57 41.32 30.60 -9.28
N ILE A 58 40.83 29.62 -10.06
CA ILE A 58 39.43 29.20 -10.00
C ILE A 58 39.20 28.31 -8.79
N VAL A 59 38.43 28.81 -7.82
CA VAL A 59 38.00 28.05 -6.64
C VAL A 59 36.75 27.26 -6.96
N LYS A 60 36.83 25.93 -6.82
CA LYS A 60 35.72 25.01 -7.09
C LYS A 60 35.25 24.41 -5.78
N ARG A 61 33.97 24.55 -5.47
CA ARG A 61 33.36 24.02 -4.25
C ARG A 61 32.11 23.21 -4.58
N ARG A 62 32.04 22.01 -4.02
CA ARG A 62 30.85 21.17 -4.08
C ARG A 62 29.93 21.44 -2.90
N VAL A 63 28.63 21.53 -3.16
CA VAL A 63 27.56 21.63 -2.15
C VAL A 63 26.47 20.62 -2.50
N GLY A 64 26.61 19.39 -2.00
CA GLY A 64 25.68 18.29 -2.34
C GLY A 64 25.83 17.88 -3.80
N SER A 65 24.80 18.13 -4.61
CA SER A 65 24.80 17.94 -6.06
C SER A 65 25.19 19.18 -6.86
N ALA A 66 25.29 20.34 -6.21
CA ALA A 66 25.62 21.59 -6.88
C ALA A 66 27.12 21.88 -6.83
N TRP A 67 27.62 22.47 -7.91
CA TRP A 67 28.91 23.12 -8.02
C TRP A 67 28.78 24.64 -7.85
N VAL A 68 29.73 25.20 -7.11
CA VAL A 68 29.98 26.63 -6.97
C VAL A 68 31.37 26.92 -7.47
N ILE A 69 31.48 27.85 -8.41
CA ILE A 69 32.73 28.25 -9.04
C ILE A 69 32.93 29.73 -8.77
N ASN A 70 34.04 30.06 -8.11
CA ASN A 70 34.42 31.44 -7.85
C ASN A 70 35.75 31.74 -8.55
N TYR A 71 35.85 32.91 -9.15
CA TYR A 71 37.12 33.41 -9.70
C TYR A 71 37.14 34.94 -9.69
N ASP A 72 38.35 35.49 -9.67
CA ASP A 72 38.60 36.92 -9.82
C ASP A 72 39.19 37.21 -11.20
N CYS A 73 38.67 38.24 -11.87
CA CYS A 73 39.19 38.67 -13.16
C CYS A 73 40.47 39.50 -12.99
N LEU A 74 41.60 39.00 -13.50
CA LEU A 74 42.89 39.68 -13.44
C LEU A 74 43.00 40.92 -14.34
N ASN A 75 42.01 41.16 -15.22
CA ASN A 75 41.96 42.39 -16.00
C ASN A 75 41.61 43.55 -15.06
N LEU A 76 42.60 44.43 -14.82
CA LEU A 76 42.47 45.60 -13.95
C LEU A 76 41.30 46.54 -14.31
N LYS A 77 40.87 46.56 -15.58
CA LYS A 77 39.69 47.35 -16.00
C LYS A 77 38.36 46.68 -15.65
N CYS A 78 38.34 45.36 -15.53
CA CYS A 78 37.16 44.58 -15.18
C CYS A 78 37.06 44.39 -13.66
N ASN A 79 38.14 43.87 -13.05
CA ASN A 79 38.28 43.60 -11.62
C ASN A 79 37.05 42.91 -10.98
N ALA A 80 36.34 42.10 -11.77
CA ALA A 80 35.12 41.45 -11.34
C ALA A 80 35.44 40.17 -10.55
N SER A 81 34.84 40.04 -9.38
CA SER A 81 34.72 38.77 -8.65
C SER A 81 33.42 38.10 -9.06
N VAL A 82 33.52 36.90 -9.64
CA VAL A 82 32.37 36.16 -10.16
C VAL A 82 32.14 34.92 -9.32
N ALA A 83 30.87 34.72 -8.93
CA ALA A 83 30.38 33.50 -8.30
C ALA A 83 29.31 32.88 -9.21
N TRP A 84 29.60 31.70 -9.72
CA TRP A 84 28.69 30.93 -10.56
C TRP A 84 28.20 29.69 -9.83
N ASP A 85 26.89 29.48 -9.85
CA ASP A 85 26.21 28.33 -9.26
C ASP A 85 25.63 27.45 -10.37
N SER A 86 25.90 26.15 -10.33
CA SER A 86 25.35 25.18 -11.31
C SER A 86 23.84 24.94 -11.22
N GLN A 87 23.21 25.42 -10.14
CA GLN A 87 21.80 25.22 -9.85
C GLN A 87 21.25 26.47 -9.15
N GLU A 88 19.99 26.79 -9.42
CA GLU A 88 19.27 27.80 -8.65
C GLU A 88 19.03 27.32 -7.21
N LYS A 89 18.79 28.28 -6.31
CA LYS A 89 18.38 27.99 -4.93
C LYS A 89 16.87 28.10 -4.79
N VAL A 90 16.29 27.19 -4.03
CA VAL A 90 14.87 27.16 -3.65
C VAL A 90 14.72 27.41 -2.16
N GLY A 91 13.61 28.03 -1.76
CA GLY A 91 13.34 28.43 -0.38
C GLY A 91 13.55 29.94 -0.15
N LYS A 92 13.20 30.38 1.06
CA LYS A 92 13.38 31.76 1.52
C LYS A 92 14.43 31.86 2.63
N GLY A 93 15.07 33.03 2.73
CA GLY A 93 16.02 33.35 3.78
C GLY A 93 17.07 32.26 4.03
N ARG A 94 17.16 31.76 5.27
CA ARG A 94 18.14 30.75 5.66
C ARG A 94 17.73 29.30 5.33
N SER A 95 16.52 29.06 4.79
CA SER A 95 16.09 27.74 4.33
C SER A 95 16.54 27.43 2.89
N GLN A 96 17.18 28.39 2.23
CA GLN A 96 17.66 28.26 0.86
C GLN A 96 18.63 27.10 0.68
N VAL A 97 18.34 26.25 -0.31
CA VAL A 97 19.21 25.15 -0.74
C VAL A 97 19.18 25.06 -2.26
N TYR A 98 20.22 24.49 -2.87
CA TYR A 98 20.20 24.21 -4.30
C TYR A 98 19.03 23.29 -4.68
N SER A 99 18.40 23.55 -5.82
CA SER A 99 17.14 22.93 -6.25
C SER A 99 17.20 21.40 -6.29
N ALA A 100 18.27 20.79 -6.81
CA ALA A 100 18.41 19.34 -6.83
C ALA A 100 18.75 18.76 -5.44
N ASN A 101 19.39 19.54 -4.56
CA ASN A 101 19.61 19.12 -3.17
C ASN A 101 18.30 18.97 -2.38
N HIS A 102 17.29 19.77 -2.71
CA HIS A 102 15.94 19.60 -2.21
C HIS A 102 15.25 18.41 -2.89
N SER A 103 15.34 18.33 -4.22
CA SER A 103 14.52 17.44 -5.02
C SER A 103 14.94 15.97 -4.97
N ILE A 104 16.25 15.67 -5.04
CA ILE A 104 16.77 14.29 -5.18
C ILE A 104 16.27 13.38 -4.06
N GLY A 105 16.33 13.84 -2.81
CA GLY A 105 15.95 13.02 -1.66
C GLY A 105 14.45 12.72 -1.62
N ILE A 106 13.62 13.72 -1.94
CA ILE A 106 12.16 13.59 -1.97
C ILE A 106 11.75 12.71 -3.16
N ALA A 107 12.23 13.03 -4.37
CA ALA A 107 11.98 12.26 -5.59
C ALA A 107 12.37 10.78 -5.43
N ALA A 108 13.52 10.49 -4.84
CA ALA A 108 13.93 9.13 -4.53
C ALA A 108 12.94 8.44 -3.57
N PHE A 109 12.50 9.13 -2.52
CA PHE A 109 11.59 8.55 -1.53
C PHE A 109 10.21 8.27 -2.11
N ILE A 110 9.63 9.23 -2.84
CA ILE A 110 8.29 9.11 -3.44
C ILE A 110 8.23 8.15 -4.63
N THR A 111 9.37 7.81 -5.24
CA THR A 111 9.45 6.75 -6.27
C THR A 111 9.78 5.38 -5.68
N GLY A 112 9.92 5.27 -4.36
CA GLY A 112 10.22 4.00 -3.68
C GLY A 112 11.70 3.59 -3.74
N SER A 113 12.59 4.47 -4.19
CA SER A 113 14.03 4.20 -4.26
C SER A 113 14.67 4.29 -2.86
N PRO A 114 15.23 3.20 -2.31
CA PRO A 114 15.87 3.26 -1.00
C PRO A 114 17.08 4.20 -1.03
N SER A 115 17.20 5.12 -0.07
CA SER A 115 18.32 6.08 -0.04
C SER A 115 19.71 5.43 -0.14
N PRO A 116 20.00 4.28 0.49
CA PRO A 116 21.27 3.58 0.28
C PRO A 116 21.53 3.22 -1.18
N ARG A 117 20.49 2.78 -1.92
CA ARG A 117 20.61 2.43 -3.35
C ARG A 117 20.90 3.64 -4.21
N VAL A 118 20.31 4.80 -3.88
CA VAL A 118 20.60 6.06 -4.57
C VAL A 118 22.03 6.50 -4.31
N SER A 119 22.52 6.36 -3.08
CA SER A 119 23.92 6.63 -2.74
C SER A 119 24.88 5.67 -3.44
N ASP A 120 24.58 4.37 -3.48
CA ASP A 120 25.40 3.37 -4.18
C ASP A 120 25.49 3.68 -5.68
N TRP A 121 24.35 4.00 -6.31
CA TRP A 121 24.30 4.39 -7.71
C TRP A 121 25.17 5.62 -8.00
N GLY A 122 25.03 6.68 -7.18
CA GLY A 122 25.85 7.88 -7.31
C GLY A 122 27.34 7.61 -7.10
N ASN A 123 27.69 6.77 -6.12
CA ASN A 123 29.08 6.40 -5.85
C ASN A 123 29.73 5.62 -7.00
N LEU A 124 28.98 4.71 -7.64
CA LEU A 124 29.47 3.94 -8.79
C LEU A 124 29.78 4.83 -9.99
N LEU A 125 28.90 5.79 -10.29
CA LEU A 125 29.08 6.73 -11.38
C LEU A 125 29.98 7.93 -11.01
N LYS A 126 30.38 8.04 -9.73
CA LYS A 126 31.06 9.21 -9.16
C LYS A 126 30.27 10.51 -9.40
N ILE A 127 28.94 10.42 -9.32
CA ILE A 127 28.03 11.57 -9.37
C ILE A 127 27.93 12.18 -7.99
N ASP A 128 28.08 13.50 -7.95
CA ASP A 128 27.92 14.28 -6.75
C ASP A 128 26.44 14.35 -6.33
N LEU A 129 26.09 13.69 -5.22
CA LEU A 129 24.76 13.69 -4.62
C LEU A 129 24.74 14.38 -3.25
N PRO A 130 23.56 14.79 -2.74
CA PRO A 130 23.42 15.18 -1.34
C PRO A 130 23.81 14.02 -0.41
N SER A 131 24.42 14.34 0.74
CA SER A 131 24.80 13.31 1.71
C SER A 131 23.57 12.56 2.23
N THR A 132 23.74 11.30 2.64
CA THR A 132 22.64 10.49 3.20
C THR A 132 21.95 11.18 4.39
N ARG A 133 22.72 11.91 5.21
CA ARG A 133 22.17 12.75 6.29
C ARG A 133 21.25 13.85 5.75
N SER A 134 21.66 14.54 4.69
CA SER A 134 20.87 15.60 4.05
C SER A 134 19.60 15.05 3.42
N ILE A 135 19.69 13.89 2.74
CA ILE A 135 18.53 13.19 2.18
C ILE A 135 17.54 12.79 3.28
N ARG A 136 18.00 12.18 4.37
CA ARG A 136 17.11 11.81 5.48
C ARG A 136 16.46 13.03 6.12
N LYS A 137 17.22 14.12 6.30
CA LYS A 137 16.71 15.38 6.85
C LYS A 137 15.64 15.99 5.94
N ILE A 138 15.88 16.04 4.63
CA ILE A 138 14.94 16.62 3.67
C ILE A 138 13.63 15.85 3.61
N VAL A 139 13.72 14.51 3.60
CA VAL A 139 12.54 13.66 3.62
C VAL A 139 11.81 13.84 4.94
N LYS A 140 12.50 13.82 6.08
CA LYS A 140 11.85 13.96 7.39
C LYS A 140 11.15 15.31 7.54
N GLU A 141 11.87 16.42 7.39
CA GLU A 141 11.37 17.77 7.72
C GLU A 141 10.40 18.33 6.68
N ILE A 142 10.55 17.95 5.40
CA ILE A 142 9.78 18.55 4.30
C ILE A 142 8.96 17.50 3.56
N GLY A 143 9.61 16.41 3.11
CA GLY A 143 8.95 15.37 2.34
C GLY A 143 7.77 14.73 3.09
N SER A 144 7.92 14.47 4.39
CA SER A 144 6.87 13.83 5.21
C SER A 144 5.60 14.68 5.27
N VAL A 145 5.75 15.99 5.51
CA VAL A 145 4.62 16.93 5.59
C VAL A 145 3.91 17.04 4.24
N ALA A 146 4.67 17.20 3.16
CA ALA A 146 4.12 17.26 1.81
C ALA A 146 3.39 15.97 1.40
N ILE A 147 3.94 14.80 1.75
CA ILE A 147 3.28 13.50 1.52
C ILE A 147 1.97 13.39 2.29
N GLU A 148 1.93 13.83 3.54
CA GLU A 148 0.72 13.72 4.38
C GLU A 148 -0.39 14.63 3.83
N ARG A 149 -0.09 15.90 3.49
CA ARG A 149 -1.05 16.84 2.90
C ARG A 149 -1.65 16.33 1.59
N VAL A 150 -0.79 15.95 0.63
CA VAL A 150 -1.25 15.42 -0.67
C VAL A 150 -2.02 14.11 -0.48
N HIS A 151 -1.60 13.25 0.45
CA HIS A 151 -2.34 12.03 0.75
C HIS A 151 -3.74 12.33 1.29
N GLU A 152 -3.91 13.29 2.19
CA GLU A 152 -5.21 13.65 2.76
C GLU A 152 -6.18 14.17 1.69
N GLU A 153 -5.70 15.05 0.80
CA GLU A 153 -6.48 15.54 -0.35
C GLU A 153 -6.94 14.38 -1.25
N TRP A 154 -6.01 13.51 -1.67
CA TRP A 154 -6.34 12.33 -2.48
C TRP A 154 -7.27 11.36 -1.76
N GLN A 155 -7.09 11.18 -0.46
CA GLN A 155 -7.89 10.25 0.32
C GLN A 155 -9.35 10.73 0.44
N SER A 156 -9.56 12.05 0.51
CA SER A 156 -10.90 12.66 0.43
C SER A 156 -11.57 12.36 -0.90
N ILE A 157 -10.89 12.65 -2.02
CA ILE A 157 -11.40 12.41 -3.39
C ILE A 157 -11.76 10.93 -3.58
N VAL A 158 -10.86 10.03 -3.17
CA VAL A 158 -11.06 8.59 -3.31
C VAL A 158 -12.26 8.09 -2.51
N ARG A 159 -12.45 8.60 -1.29
CA ARG A 159 -13.60 8.24 -0.44
C ARG A 159 -14.89 8.74 -1.06
N GLU A 160 -14.91 9.96 -1.58
CA GLU A 160 -16.07 10.54 -2.28
C GLU A 160 -16.47 9.71 -3.49
N VAL A 161 -15.52 9.34 -4.36
CA VAL A 161 -15.76 8.49 -5.53
C VAL A 161 -16.37 7.14 -5.14
N ALA A 162 -15.83 6.51 -4.10
CA ALA A 162 -16.35 5.22 -3.62
C ALA A 162 -17.76 5.36 -3.04
N VAL A 163 -18.03 6.40 -2.24
CA VAL A 163 -19.36 6.67 -1.68
C VAL A 163 -20.39 6.91 -2.79
N CYS A 164 -20.03 7.74 -3.79
CA CYS A 164 -20.88 7.98 -4.96
C CYS A 164 -21.19 6.68 -5.71
N ALA A 165 -20.20 5.81 -5.90
CA ALA A 165 -20.39 4.52 -6.54
C ALA A 165 -21.33 3.59 -5.73
N ALA A 166 -21.38 3.75 -4.40
CA ALA A 166 -22.20 2.95 -3.50
C ALA A 166 -23.65 3.46 -3.32
N GLU A 167 -24.01 4.60 -3.92
CA GLU A 167 -25.35 5.18 -3.80
C GLU A 167 -26.44 4.17 -4.20
N GLY A 168 -27.48 4.08 -3.36
CA GLY A 168 -28.60 3.15 -3.57
C GLY A 168 -28.29 1.66 -3.30
N LYS A 169 -27.06 1.30 -2.92
CA LYS A 169 -26.66 -0.11 -2.63
C LYS A 169 -26.67 -0.49 -1.15
N GLY A 170 -26.92 0.50 -0.28
CA GLY A 170 -27.00 0.35 1.17
C GLY A 170 -25.63 0.24 1.85
N GLY A 171 -24.63 0.94 1.32
CA GLY A 171 -23.26 1.00 1.87
C GLY A 171 -22.22 0.25 1.03
N LEU A 172 -20.95 0.54 1.34
CA LEU A 172 -19.78 -0.04 0.65
C LEU A 172 -19.61 -1.52 0.95
N GLN A 173 -19.02 -2.23 -0.01
CA GLN A 173 -18.53 -3.59 0.17
C GLN A 173 -17.00 -3.55 0.12
N VAL A 174 -16.34 -3.86 1.24
CA VAL A 174 -14.90 -3.64 1.36
C VAL A 174 -14.12 -4.93 1.55
N SER A 175 -12.91 -4.97 1.02
CA SER A 175 -11.92 -6.01 1.22
C SER A 175 -10.94 -5.57 2.30
N ILE A 176 -10.66 -6.45 3.26
CA ILE A 176 -9.77 -6.19 4.38
C ILE A 176 -8.61 -7.19 4.43
N ASP A 177 -7.38 -6.70 4.62
CA ASP A 177 -6.20 -7.55 4.79
C ASP A 177 -5.07 -6.80 5.52
N GLY A 178 -4.14 -7.56 6.12
CA GLY A 178 -2.95 -7.04 6.80
C GLY A 178 -1.66 -7.65 6.29
N GLN A 179 -0.66 -6.83 5.96
CA GLN A 179 0.67 -7.27 5.56
C GLN A 179 1.74 -6.89 6.59
N TYR A 180 2.43 -7.90 7.09
CA TYR A 180 3.58 -7.76 8.00
C TYR A 180 4.89 -7.44 7.26
N ASP A 181 5.77 -6.68 7.91
CA ASP A 181 7.08 -6.28 7.40
C ASP A 181 8.09 -7.43 7.29
N CYS A 182 8.01 -8.43 8.15
CA CYS A 182 8.78 -9.66 8.03
C CYS A 182 7.91 -10.92 8.28
N PRO A 183 8.30 -12.09 7.76
CA PRO A 183 7.62 -13.35 8.06
C PRO A 183 7.85 -13.81 9.52
N GLY A 184 6.87 -14.52 10.09
CA GLY A 184 6.97 -15.11 11.44
C GLY A 184 6.34 -14.23 12.52
N PHE A 185 6.55 -14.60 13.80
CA PHE A 185 5.97 -13.87 14.95
C PHE A 185 6.83 -12.69 15.43
N THR A 186 7.89 -12.33 14.70
CA THR A 186 8.86 -11.29 15.07
C THR A 186 8.64 -9.96 14.35
N SER A 187 7.55 -9.83 13.61
CA SER A 187 7.22 -8.61 12.86
C SER A 187 7.11 -7.39 13.77
N THR A 188 7.76 -6.31 13.34
CA THR A 188 7.76 -5.04 14.07
C THR A 188 6.64 -4.13 13.59
N ASN A 189 6.39 -4.12 12.29
CA ASN A 189 5.36 -3.32 11.66
C ASN A 189 4.37 -4.18 10.88
N ASN A 190 3.16 -3.68 10.79
CA ASN A 190 2.08 -4.28 10.03
C ASN A 190 1.24 -3.16 9.42
N LYS A 191 0.93 -3.26 8.13
CA LYS A 191 -0.02 -2.35 7.47
C LYS A 191 -1.33 -3.06 7.26
N ASN A 192 -2.42 -2.37 7.51
CA ASN A 192 -3.78 -2.88 7.40
C ASN A 192 -4.52 -2.01 6.40
N THR A 193 -5.18 -2.62 5.43
CA THR A 193 -5.86 -1.88 4.37
C THR A 193 -7.30 -2.28 4.22
N VAL A 194 -8.11 -1.26 3.89
CA VAL A 194 -9.52 -1.39 3.53
C VAL A 194 -9.67 -0.84 2.11
N ILE A 195 -10.07 -1.71 1.18
CA ILE A 195 -10.21 -1.38 -0.24
C ILE A 195 -11.66 -1.63 -0.64
N ASP A 196 -12.29 -0.66 -1.29
CA ASP A 196 -13.63 -0.86 -1.86
C ASP A 196 -13.60 -1.92 -2.96
N CYS A 197 -14.52 -2.88 -2.94
CA CYS A 197 -14.53 -3.99 -3.89
C CYS A 197 -15.05 -3.58 -5.27
N GLU A 198 -15.83 -2.51 -5.37
CA GLU A 198 -16.39 -2.06 -6.65
C GLU A 198 -15.41 -1.18 -7.43
N THR A 199 -15.03 -0.05 -6.85
CA THR A 199 -14.09 0.92 -7.44
C THR A 199 -12.64 0.46 -7.33
N LYS A 200 -12.34 -0.52 -6.46
CA LYS A 200 -10.99 -0.99 -6.14
C LYS A 200 -10.10 0.06 -5.49
N LEU A 201 -10.66 1.17 -5.03
CA LEU A 201 -9.88 2.23 -4.39
C LEU A 201 -9.56 1.88 -2.93
N ALA A 202 -8.32 2.15 -2.50
CA ALA A 202 -7.89 2.01 -1.12
C ALA A 202 -8.41 3.19 -0.30
N LEU A 203 -9.34 2.91 0.62
CA LEU A 203 -10.09 3.91 1.39
C LEU A 203 -9.44 4.26 2.74
N ALA A 204 -8.76 3.28 3.34
CA ALA A 204 -8.07 3.46 4.59
C ALA A 204 -6.83 2.55 4.65
N GLY A 205 -5.79 3.08 5.28
CA GLY A 205 -4.56 2.37 5.57
C GLY A 205 -4.07 2.71 6.98
N VAL A 206 -3.89 1.71 7.83
CA VAL A 206 -3.38 1.88 9.19
C VAL A 206 -2.07 1.12 9.35
N ALA A 207 -1.01 1.87 9.63
CA ALA A 207 0.30 1.35 9.98
C ALA A 207 0.37 1.12 11.49
N MET A 208 0.54 -0.14 11.89
CA MET A 208 0.69 -0.57 13.27
C MET A 208 2.15 -0.92 13.56
N HIS A 209 2.59 -0.64 14.78
CA HIS A 209 3.86 -1.10 15.33
C HIS A 209 3.61 -1.93 16.58
N LYS A 210 4.44 -2.95 16.83
CA LYS A 210 4.23 -3.91 17.93
C LYS A 210 4.22 -3.27 19.34
N ASN A 211 4.84 -2.11 19.48
CA ASN A 211 4.88 -1.36 20.75
C ASN A 211 3.75 -0.32 20.88
N MET A 212 2.79 -0.29 19.96
CA MET A 212 1.62 0.58 20.11
C MET A 212 0.65 0.02 21.15
N ASP A 213 -0.10 0.93 21.78
CA ASP A 213 -1.13 0.60 22.74
C ASP A 213 -2.15 -0.41 22.19
N GLY A 214 -2.47 -1.41 23.00
CA GLY A 214 -3.39 -2.49 22.65
C GLY A 214 -2.75 -3.68 21.91
N ILE A 215 -1.44 -3.62 21.59
CA ILE A 215 -0.72 -4.73 20.94
C ILE A 215 0.11 -5.56 21.92
N ASP A 216 0.58 -4.95 23.01
CA ASP A 216 1.37 -5.58 24.09
C ASP A 216 2.62 -6.33 23.58
N GLY A 217 3.26 -5.83 22.51
CA GLY A 217 4.41 -6.49 21.88
C GLY A 217 4.07 -7.77 21.10
N VAL A 218 2.79 -8.17 21.05
CA VAL A 218 2.33 -9.41 20.41
C VAL A 218 1.95 -9.13 18.94
N SER A 219 2.90 -9.37 18.03
CA SER A 219 2.80 -9.02 16.60
C SER A 219 1.48 -9.45 15.94
N ILE A 220 0.98 -10.66 16.21
CA ILE A 220 -0.28 -11.17 15.62
C ILE A 220 -1.52 -10.33 15.96
N ARG A 221 -1.48 -9.49 17.00
CA ARG A 221 -2.59 -8.61 17.36
C ARG A 221 -2.67 -7.36 16.48
N MET A 222 -1.56 -6.96 15.84
CA MET A 222 -1.48 -5.75 15.02
C MET A 222 -2.54 -5.73 13.92
N GLU A 223 -2.78 -6.88 13.27
CA GLU A 223 -3.78 -6.97 12.21
C GLU A 223 -5.20 -6.74 12.72
N SER A 224 -5.57 -7.41 13.82
CA SER A 224 -6.91 -7.27 14.40
C SER A 224 -7.21 -5.87 14.90
N GLU A 225 -6.21 -5.20 15.50
CA GLU A 225 -6.37 -3.83 16.01
C GLU A 225 -6.29 -2.80 14.88
N GLY A 226 -5.39 -2.99 13.91
CA GLY A 226 -5.24 -2.08 12.79
C GLY A 226 -6.45 -2.09 11.85
N ILE A 227 -7.05 -3.25 11.56
CA ILE A 227 -8.28 -3.32 10.77
C ILE A 227 -9.46 -2.68 11.51
N ARG A 228 -9.55 -2.88 12.84
CA ARG A 228 -10.57 -2.22 13.67
C ARG A 228 -10.44 -0.69 13.60
N ARG A 229 -9.23 -0.15 13.71
CA ARG A 229 -8.95 1.29 13.56
C ARG A 229 -9.27 1.80 12.16
N ALA A 230 -8.88 1.05 11.12
CA ALA A 230 -9.11 1.45 9.73
C ALA A 230 -10.62 1.51 9.39
N LEU A 231 -11.40 0.54 9.84
CA LEU A 231 -12.86 0.58 9.68
C LEU A 231 -13.51 1.66 10.55
N GLY A 232 -13.04 1.83 11.79
CA GLY A 232 -13.49 2.90 12.68
C GLY A 232 -13.31 4.29 12.07
N GLU A 233 -12.15 4.56 11.46
CA GLU A 233 -11.85 5.83 10.79
C GLU A 233 -12.86 6.14 9.66
N LEU A 234 -13.22 5.14 8.85
CA LEU A 234 -14.20 5.32 7.78
C LEU A 234 -15.60 5.61 8.34
N ILE A 235 -16.01 4.88 9.38
CA ILE A 235 -17.30 5.07 10.03
C ILE A 235 -17.39 6.45 10.70
N ASP A 236 -16.32 6.88 11.35
CA ASP A 236 -16.23 8.20 11.99
C ASP A 236 -16.26 9.33 10.95
N ALA A 237 -15.78 9.07 9.73
CA ALA A 237 -15.93 9.95 8.58
C ALA A 237 -17.33 9.89 7.92
N GLY A 238 -18.30 9.18 8.52
CA GLY A 238 -19.67 9.07 8.02
C GLY A 238 -19.87 8.10 6.86
N ILE A 239 -18.88 7.23 6.58
CA ILE A 239 -18.93 6.29 5.46
C ILE A 239 -19.63 5.00 5.91
N GLU A 240 -20.76 4.69 5.26
CA GLU A 240 -21.53 3.47 5.53
C GLU A 240 -20.88 2.23 4.88
N ILE A 241 -20.52 1.25 5.71
CA ILE A 241 -19.93 -0.02 5.26
C ILE A 241 -20.93 -1.14 5.52
N LYS A 242 -21.42 -1.75 4.45
CA LYS A 242 -22.40 -2.84 4.52
C LYS A 242 -21.77 -4.18 4.82
N THR A 243 -20.71 -4.49 4.08
CA THR A 243 -20.13 -5.83 4.04
C THR A 243 -18.61 -5.74 4.00
N ARG A 244 -17.94 -6.66 4.69
CA ARG A 244 -16.51 -6.87 4.59
C ARG A 244 -16.19 -8.28 4.10
N VAL A 245 -15.21 -8.40 3.22
CA VAL A 245 -14.59 -9.68 2.85
C VAL A 245 -13.16 -9.72 3.35
N GLY A 246 -12.77 -10.83 3.94
CA GLY A 246 -11.42 -11.02 4.45
C GLY A 246 -11.06 -12.48 4.65
N ASP A 247 -9.89 -12.68 5.23
CA ASP A 247 -9.41 -13.98 5.65
C ASP A 247 -10.26 -14.56 6.80
N GLN A 248 -10.21 -15.89 6.96
CA GLN A 248 -10.81 -16.59 8.10
C GLN A 248 -9.99 -16.43 9.39
N ASN A 249 -9.45 -15.23 9.64
CA ASN A 249 -8.68 -14.91 10.83
C ASN A 249 -9.63 -14.74 12.03
N ALA A 250 -9.56 -15.67 12.99
CA ALA A 250 -10.45 -15.68 14.14
C ALA A 250 -10.29 -14.44 15.04
N MET A 251 -9.08 -13.87 15.13
CA MET A 251 -8.79 -12.72 16.00
C MET A 251 -9.40 -11.44 15.43
N VAL A 252 -9.19 -11.18 14.14
CA VAL A 252 -9.81 -10.07 13.40
C VAL A 252 -11.34 -10.19 13.50
N ASN A 253 -11.88 -11.37 13.16
CA ASN A 253 -13.32 -11.58 13.16
C ASN A 253 -13.95 -11.45 14.56
N LYS A 254 -13.25 -11.86 15.62
CA LYS A 254 -13.71 -11.68 17.01
C LYS A 254 -13.73 -10.20 17.38
N LYS A 255 -12.60 -9.51 17.18
CA LYS A 255 -12.43 -8.09 17.52
C LYS A 255 -13.48 -7.21 16.84
N LEU A 256 -13.74 -7.43 15.55
CA LEU A 256 -14.73 -6.65 14.79
C LEU A 256 -16.18 -6.94 15.19
N ARG A 257 -16.50 -8.15 15.66
CA ARG A 257 -17.85 -8.47 16.16
C ARG A 257 -18.12 -7.87 17.53
N GLU A 258 -17.09 -7.75 18.36
CA GLU A 258 -17.19 -7.25 19.73
C GLU A 258 -17.12 -5.71 19.79
N ASP A 259 -16.55 -5.06 18.77
CA ASP A 259 -16.50 -3.60 18.69
C ASP A 259 -17.89 -3.04 18.27
N PRO A 260 -18.50 -2.14 19.08
CA PRO A 260 -19.80 -1.55 18.78
C PRO A 260 -19.85 -0.86 17.41
N LYS A 261 -18.76 -0.19 16.99
CA LYS A 261 -18.71 0.52 15.71
C LYS A 261 -18.74 -0.44 14.53
N THR A 262 -18.16 -1.63 14.62
CA THR A 262 -18.05 -2.54 13.46
C THR A 262 -18.98 -3.76 13.52
N SER A 263 -19.67 -3.95 14.64
CA SER A 263 -20.52 -5.14 14.89
C SER A 263 -21.66 -5.33 13.89
N HIS A 264 -22.15 -4.25 13.28
CA HIS A 264 -23.23 -4.26 12.29
C HIS A 264 -22.76 -4.66 10.87
N ILE A 265 -21.45 -4.66 10.61
CA ILE A 265 -20.89 -4.96 9.29
C ILE A 265 -20.96 -6.46 9.00
N GLU A 266 -21.61 -6.84 7.90
CA GLU A 266 -21.71 -8.23 7.48
C GLU A 266 -20.33 -8.80 7.13
N ALA A 267 -19.98 -9.94 7.73
CA ALA A 267 -18.69 -10.60 7.51
C ALA A 267 -18.82 -11.75 6.50
N LEU A 268 -18.13 -11.62 5.37
CA LEU A 268 -18.02 -12.67 4.36
C LEU A 268 -16.61 -13.26 4.30
N ASN A 269 -16.54 -14.55 3.98
CA ASN A 269 -15.29 -15.26 3.75
C ASN A 269 -14.86 -15.13 2.29
N ASP A 270 -13.58 -14.91 2.08
CA ASP A 270 -12.97 -15.09 0.76
C ASP A 270 -13.18 -16.52 0.23
N TRP A 271 -13.66 -16.63 -1.01
CA TRP A 271 -13.93 -17.89 -1.68
C TRP A 271 -12.72 -18.83 -1.81
N TRP A 272 -11.53 -18.28 -2.08
CA TRP A 272 -10.29 -19.03 -2.11
C TRP A 272 -10.05 -19.74 -0.78
N HIS A 273 -10.32 -19.07 0.35
CA HIS A 273 -10.13 -19.63 1.68
C HIS A 273 -11.17 -20.71 2.01
N VAL A 274 -12.33 -20.71 1.35
CA VAL A 274 -13.34 -21.78 1.46
C VAL A 274 -12.93 -23.04 0.69
N GLN A 275 -12.45 -22.91 -0.55
CA GLN A 275 -12.11 -24.08 -1.37
C GLN A 275 -10.72 -24.68 -1.03
N LYS A 276 -9.78 -23.88 -0.53
CA LYS A 276 -8.37 -24.27 -0.33
C LYS A 276 -8.20 -25.46 0.64
N PRO A 277 -8.89 -25.54 1.79
CA PRO A 277 -8.81 -26.69 2.68
C PRO A 277 -9.27 -27.99 1.99
N ILE A 278 -10.45 -27.98 1.37
CA ILE A 278 -10.98 -29.15 0.63
C ILE A 278 -10.03 -29.57 -0.48
N ARG A 279 -9.48 -28.60 -1.20
CA ARG A 279 -8.53 -28.86 -2.28
C ARG A 279 -7.28 -29.57 -1.77
N LYS A 280 -6.73 -29.14 -0.62
CA LYS A 280 -5.58 -29.79 0.01
C LYS A 280 -5.90 -31.22 0.45
N GLU A 281 -7.07 -31.43 1.05
CA GLU A 281 -7.51 -32.73 1.54
C GLU A 281 -7.75 -33.71 0.39
N TRP A 282 -8.52 -33.29 -0.62
CA TRP A 282 -8.78 -34.10 -1.81
C TRP A 282 -7.51 -34.40 -2.60
N TRP A 283 -6.58 -33.43 -2.72
CA TRP A 283 -5.32 -33.66 -3.42
C TRP A 283 -4.46 -34.76 -2.77
N LYS A 284 -4.52 -34.94 -1.44
CA LYS A 284 -3.85 -36.06 -0.77
C LYS A 284 -4.42 -37.40 -1.26
N MET A 285 -5.73 -37.49 -1.42
CA MET A 285 -6.37 -38.70 -1.96
C MET A 285 -5.99 -38.96 -3.41
N VAL A 286 -5.95 -37.93 -4.25
CA VAL A 286 -5.55 -38.06 -5.67
C VAL A 286 -4.12 -38.59 -5.80
N LYS A 287 -3.21 -38.23 -4.89
CA LYS A 287 -1.84 -38.77 -4.89
C LYS A 287 -1.80 -40.26 -4.61
N SER A 288 -2.65 -40.75 -3.70
CA SER A 288 -2.73 -42.18 -3.37
C SER A 288 -3.56 -42.98 -4.37
N ASN A 289 -4.51 -42.33 -5.06
CA ASN A 289 -5.34 -42.94 -6.08
C ASN A 289 -5.49 -41.99 -7.30
N PRO A 290 -4.57 -42.07 -8.28
CA PRO A 290 -4.57 -41.20 -9.46
C PRO A 290 -5.83 -41.28 -10.31
N THR A 291 -6.62 -42.36 -10.20
CA THR A 291 -7.89 -42.51 -10.93
C THR A 291 -8.91 -41.44 -10.57
N LEU A 292 -8.77 -40.80 -9.40
CA LEU A 292 -9.63 -39.71 -8.93
C LEU A 292 -9.28 -38.34 -9.54
N ALA A 293 -8.17 -38.20 -10.26
CA ALA A 293 -7.73 -36.90 -10.80
C ALA A 293 -8.79 -36.23 -11.70
N PRO A 294 -9.48 -36.94 -12.63
CA PRO A 294 -10.49 -36.28 -13.46
C PRO A 294 -11.77 -35.93 -12.69
N ILE A 295 -12.12 -36.69 -11.64
CA ILE A 295 -13.23 -36.36 -10.75
C ILE A 295 -12.91 -35.10 -9.94
N TYR A 296 -11.69 -35.01 -9.41
CA TYR A 296 -11.18 -33.82 -8.71
C TYR A 296 -11.30 -32.57 -9.58
N GLN A 297 -10.83 -32.61 -10.84
CA GLN A 297 -10.96 -31.48 -11.77
C GLN A 297 -12.43 -31.08 -12.01
N LYS A 298 -13.30 -32.06 -12.26
CA LYS A 298 -14.74 -31.81 -12.48
C LYS A 298 -15.42 -31.20 -11.26
N PHE A 299 -15.07 -31.64 -10.05
CA PHE A 299 -15.64 -31.09 -8.83
C PHE A 299 -15.29 -29.62 -8.66
N PHE A 300 -14.02 -29.24 -8.78
CA PHE A 300 -13.66 -27.84 -8.60
C PHE A 300 -14.23 -26.95 -9.72
N ASN A 301 -14.30 -27.44 -10.96
CA ASN A 301 -15.01 -26.72 -12.03
C ASN A 301 -16.50 -26.52 -11.71
N HIS A 302 -17.16 -27.56 -11.17
CA HIS A 302 -18.54 -27.48 -10.68
C HIS A 302 -18.65 -26.46 -9.54
N LEU A 303 -17.73 -26.50 -8.58
CA LEU A 303 -17.69 -25.60 -7.43
C LEU A 303 -17.60 -24.13 -7.88
N TYR A 304 -16.73 -23.80 -8.83
CA TYR A 304 -16.65 -22.45 -9.42
C TYR A 304 -17.90 -22.07 -10.22
N CYS A 305 -18.47 -23.00 -10.99
CA CYS A 305 -19.69 -22.76 -11.77
C CYS A 305 -20.87 -22.44 -10.85
N VAL A 306 -21.08 -23.22 -9.79
CA VAL A 306 -22.13 -23.01 -8.81
C VAL A 306 -21.92 -21.70 -8.07
N HIS A 307 -20.68 -21.39 -7.68
CA HIS A 307 -20.33 -20.14 -7.06
C HIS A 307 -20.74 -18.93 -7.92
N ARG A 308 -20.35 -18.93 -9.20
CA ARG A 308 -20.73 -17.87 -10.15
C ARG A 308 -22.23 -17.80 -10.42
N LYS A 309 -22.91 -18.95 -10.47
CA LYS A 309 -24.35 -19.04 -10.78
C LYS A 309 -25.24 -18.50 -9.65
N TYR A 310 -24.79 -18.62 -8.40
CA TYR A 310 -25.57 -18.25 -7.22
C TYR A 310 -24.84 -17.17 -6.39
N PRO A 311 -24.83 -15.92 -6.88
CA PRO A 311 -24.02 -14.87 -6.28
C PRO A 311 -24.64 -14.24 -5.02
N LEU A 312 -25.96 -14.37 -4.82
CA LEU A 312 -26.66 -13.70 -3.72
C LEU A 312 -26.64 -14.53 -2.43
N PRO A 313 -26.55 -13.89 -1.25
CA PRO A 313 -26.59 -14.58 0.05
C PRO A 313 -27.81 -15.52 0.23
N LYS A 314 -28.99 -15.09 -0.24
CA LYS A 314 -30.22 -15.88 -0.17
C LYS A 314 -30.17 -17.19 -0.95
N ASP A 315 -29.31 -17.28 -1.98
CA ASP A 315 -29.19 -18.46 -2.83
C ASP A 315 -28.15 -19.47 -2.30
N ARG A 316 -27.35 -19.09 -1.29
CA ARG A 316 -26.25 -19.91 -0.76
C ARG A 316 -26.69 -21.29 -0.25
N PRO A 317 -27.85 -21.46 0.45
CA PRO A 317 -28.33 -22.78 0.84
C PRO A 317 -28.61 -23.69 -0.37
N ARG A 318 -29.29 -23.16 -1.40
CA ARG A 318 -29.52 -23.89 -2.65
C ARG A 318 -28.20 -24.24 -3.33
N ALA A 319 -27.28 -23.27 -3.42
CA ALA A 319 -25.97 -23.47 -4.03
C ALA A 319 -25.20 -24.60 -3.34
N LEU A 320 -25.23 -24.66 -2.00
CA LEU A 320 -24.59 -25.73 -1.22
C LEU A 320 -25.18 -27.10 -1.58
N GLU A 321 -26.50 -27.22 -1.69
CA GLU A 321 -27.13 -28.47 -2.13
C GLU A 321 -26.76 -28.83 -3.58
N VAL A 322 -26.64 -27.85 -4.47
CA VAL A 322 -26.15 -28.11 -5.85
C VAL A 322 -24.69 -28.61 -5.81
N VAL A 323 -23.82 -28.06 -4.95
CA VAL A 323 -22.46 -28.59 -4.75
C VAL A 323 -22.50 -30.02 -4.23
N ARG A 324 -23.28 -30.28 -3.17
CA ARG A 324 -23.44 -31.61 -2.57
C ARG A 324 -24.00 -32.60 -3.58
N SER A 325 -24.87 -32.19 -4.49
CA SER A 325 -25.44 -33.08 -5.52
C SER A 325 -24.39 -33.71 -6.44
N PHE A 326 -23.16 -33.19 -6.44
CA PHE A 326 -22.03 -33.82 -7.12
C PHE A 326 -21.82 -35.28 -6.67
N ILE A 327 -22.06 -35.62 -5.40
CA ILE A 327 -21.96 -37.01 -4.93
C ILE A 327 -22.96 -37.94 -5.61
N MET A 328 -24.14 -37.44 -5.99
CA MET A 328 -25.14 -38.20 -6.76
C MET A 328 -24.74 -38.27 -8.23
N HIS A 329 -24.29 -37.15 -8.79
CA HIS A 329 -23.86 -37.06 -10.18
C HIS A 329 -22.74 -38.04 -10.53
N ILE A 330 -21.72 -38.18 -9.67
CA ILE A 330 -20.60 -39.10 -9.92
C ILE A 330 -20.96 -40.58 -9.75
N GLN A 331 -22.15 -40.89 -9.23
CA GLN A 331 -22.74 -42.24 -9.27
C GLN A 331 -23.62 -42.47 -10.50
N GLY A 332 -23.80 -41.45 -11.36
CA GLY A 332 -24.74 -41.48 -12.48
C GLY A 332 -26.20 -41.26 -12.08
N LYS A 333 -26.47 -40.87 -10.82
CA LYS A 333 -27.81 -40.54 -10.34
C LYS A 333 -28.10 -39.07 -10.60
N HIS A 334 -29.11 -38.79 -11.42
CA HIS A 334 -29.49 -37.44 -11.82
C HIS A 334 -30.82 -36.95 -11.20
N VAL A 335 -31.53 -37.83 -10.49
CA VAL A 335 -32.76 -37.56 -9.75
C VAL A 335 -32.69 -38.32 -8.43
N TRP A 336 -33.12 -37.67 -7.34
CA TRP A 336 -33.12 -38.23 -5.99
C TRP A 336 -34.33 -37.70 -5.18
N LYS A 337 -34.63 -38.37 -4.06
CA LYS A 337 -35.69 -37.91 -3.14
C LYS A 337 -35.16 -36.78 -2.28
N LYS A 338 -36.07 -35.90 -1.84
CA LYS A 338 -35.75 -34.91 -0.80
C LYS A 338 -35.52 -35.61 0.53
N GLY A 339 -34.57 -35.10 1.32
CA GLY A 339 -34.06 -35.74 2.55
C GLY A 339 -32.55 -35.94 2.51
N ASP A 340 -31.96 -36.37 3.63
CA ASP A 340 -30.52 -36.65 3.76
C ASP A 340 -29.60 -35.49 3.32
N GLY A 341 -29.99 -34.25 3.64
CA GLY A 341 -29.24 -33.04 3.29
C GLY A 341 -29.56 -32.45 1.90
N PHE A 342 -30.67 -32.86 1.29
CA PHE A 342 -31.21 -32.34 0.04
C PHE A 342 -32.69 -31.93 0.20
N ASP A 343 -32.95 -30.72 0.70
CA ASP A 343 -34.31 -30.23 0.96
C ASP A 343 -34.84 -29.38 -0.21
N ILE A 344 -33.93 -28.76 -0.97
CA ILE A 344 -34.23 -27.79 -2.03
C ILE A 344 -34.03 -28.43 -3.42
N VAL A 345 -32.95 -29.18 -3.62
CA VAL A 345 -32.51 -29.72 -4.92
C VAL A 345 -32.75 -31.23 -4.97
N ALA A 346 -33.55 -31.69 -5.93
CA ALA A 346 -33.90 -33.11 -6.12
C ALA A 346 -33.45 -33.69 -7.48
N LYS A 347 -32.82 -32.87 -8.34
CA LYS A 347 -32.34 -33.29 -9.66
C LYS A 347 -31.16 -32.42 -10.12
N CYS A 348 -30.31 -32.96 -10.99
CA CYS A 348 -29.23 -32.18 -11.61
C CYS A 348 -29.80 -31.04 -12.47
N GLU A 349 -29.12 -29.89 -12.48
CA GLU A 349 -29.56 -28.68 -13.20
C GLU A 349 -29.00 -28.54 -14.61
N HIS A 350 -28.37 -29.60 -15.16
CA HIS A 350 -27.81 -29.59 -16.51
C HIS A 350 -28.73 -30.34 -17.49
N GLY A 351 -28.75 -29.88 -18.74
CA GLY A 351 -29.36 -30.62 -19.85
C GLY A 351 -28.59 -31.90 -20.20
N ARG A 352 -28.99 -32.56 -21.29
CA ARG A 352 -28.26 -33.74 -21.79
C ARG A 352 -26.85 -33.31 -22.22
N LEU A 353 -25.82 -33.83 -21.52
CA LEU A 353 -24.42 -33.56 -21.86
C LEU A 353 -24.05 -34.17 -23.22
N LYS A 354 -23.10 -33.55 -23.93
CA LYS A 354 -22.59 -34.02 -25.23
C LYS A 354 -22.21 -35.51 -25.15
N ARG A 355 -22.48 -36.23 -26.24
CA ARG A 355 -22.12 -37.64 -26.38
C ARG A 355 -20.59 -37.75 -26.35
N LEU A 356 -20.07 -38.67 -25.54
CA LEU A 356 -18.64 -38.92 -25.42
C LEU A 356 -18.07 -39.36 -26.78
N LYS A 357 -16.80 -39.03 -27.05
CA LYS A 357 -16.11 -39.54 -28.23
C LYS A 357 -15.97 -41.06 -28.13
N LYS A 358 -15.86 -41.75 -29.28
CA LYS A 358 -15.73 -43.21 -29.32
C LYS A 358 -14.49 -43.62 -28.51
N GLY A 359 -14.68 -44.40 -27.44
CA GLY A 359 -13.61 -44.85 -26.54
C GLY A 359 -13.51 -44.10 -25.19
N GLU A 360 -14.20 -42.97 -25.03
CA GLU A 360 -14.29 -42.29 -23.73
C GLU A 360 -15.41 -42.89 -22.87
N THR A 361 -15.13 -43.13 -21.59
CA THR A 361 -16.13 -43.53 -20.60
C THR A 361 -16.28 -42.45 -19.52
N ARG A 362 -17.50 -42.25 -19.01
CA ARG A 362 -17.68 -41.41 -17.83
C ARG A 362 -17.11 -42.17 -16.64
N GLN A 363 -16.12 -41.59 -15.98
CA GLN A 363 -15.71 -42.07 -14.68
C GLN A 363 -16.85 -41.88 -13.69
N LEU A 364 -17.36 -43.00 -13.19
CA LEU A 364 -18.37 -43.08 -12.16
C LEU A 364 -17.77 -43.84 -10.96
N LEU A 365 -18.18 -43.45 -9.76
CA LEU A 365 -17.86 -44.18 -8.54
C LEU A 365 -19.00 -45.13 -8.18
N LYS A 366 -18.65 -46.28 -7.59
CA LYS A 366 -19.64 -47.20 -7.02
C LYS A 366 -20.24 -46.59 -5.75
N ALA A 367 -21.50 -46.92 -5.45
CA ALA A 367 -22.22 -46.34 -4.33
C ALA A 367 -21.61 -46.69 -2.95
N ASP A 368 -20.88 -47.79 -2.87
CA ASP A 368 -20.22 -48.36 -1.70
C ASP A 368 -18.69 -48.16 -1.72
N SER A 369 -18.19 -47.31 -2.62
CA SER A 369 -16.75 -47.08 -2.73
C SER A 369 -16.23 -46.20 -1.59
N LYS A 370 -15.06 -46.54 -1.04
CA LYS A 370 -14.40 -45.75 0.01
C LYS A 370 -14.12 -44.32 -0.46
N GLU A 371 -13.83 -44.14 -1.75
CA GLU A 371 -13.59 -42.82 -2.35
C GLU A 371 -14.83 -41.93 -2.30
N LEU A 372 -16.01 -42.49 -2.56
CA LEU A 372 -17.28 -41.75 -2.48
C LEU A 372 -17.59 -41.35 -1.03
N GLU A 373 -17.37 -42.25 -0.07
CA GLU A 373 -17.55 -41.98 1.36
C GLU A 373 -16.66 -40.82 1.82
N MET A 374 -15.38 -40.83 1.44
CA MET A 374 -14.45 -39.73 1.76
C MET A 374 -14.84 -38.40 1.11
N ILE A 375 -15.25 -38.41 -0.17
CA ILE A 375 -15.73 -37.20 -0.85
C ILE A 375 -16.99 -36.66 -0.16
N SER A 376 -17.92 -37.55 0.20
CA SER A 376 -19.13 -37.21 0.94
C SER A 376 -18.79 -36.56 2.29
N ALA A 377 -17.92 -37.16 3.08
CA ALA A 377 -17.49 -36.62 4.37
C ALA A 377 -16.93 -35.19 4.24
N MET A 378 -16.17 -34.88 3.19
CA MET A 378 -15.65 -33.52 2.95
C MET A 378 -16.76 -32.52 2.59
N VAL A 379 -17.67 -32.85 1.67
CA VAL A 379 -18.70 -31.91 1.19
C VAL A 379 -19.87 -31.73 2.17
N PHE A 380 -20.04 -32.66 3.11
CA PHE A 380 -20.99 -32.57 4.22
C PHE A 380 -20.33 -32.14 5.54
N ALA A 381 -19.03 -31.84 5.55
CA ALA A 381 -18.35 -31.39 6.76
C ALA A 381 -18.98 -30.08 7.30
N PRO A 382 -19.33 -29.99 8.60
CA PRO A 382 -19.93 -28.78 9.18
C PRO A 382 -19.07 -27.53 8.99
N LYS A 383 -17.74 -27.69 9.00
CA LYS A 383 -16.79 -26.60 8.75
C LYS A 383 -16.90 -26.06 7.32
N PHE A 384 -17.06 -26.94 6.33
CA PHE A 384 -17.24 -26.52 4.94
C PHE A 384 -18.60 -25.84 4.75
N GLU A 385 -19.67 -26.42 5.28
CA GLU A 385 -21.01 -25.84 5.22
C GLU A 385 -21.04 -24.42 5.77
N LYS A 386 -20.56 -24.23 7.01
CA LYS A 386 -20.50 -22.90 7.63
C LYS A 386 -19.70 -21.92 6.78
N ALA A 387 -18.53 -22.34 6.29
CA ALA A 387 -17.66 -21.47 5.49
C ALA A 387 -18.24 -21.12 4.12
N PHE A 388 -18.93 -22.07 3.48
CA PHE A 388 -19.56 -21.91 2.17
C PHE A 388 -20.79 -21.01 2.25
N LEU A 389 -21.64 -21.17 3.27
CA LEU A 389 -22.84 -20.34 3.44
C LEU A 389 -22.49 -18.87 3.62
N SER A 390 -21.39 -18.56 4.31
CA SER A 390 -20.91 -17.20 4.53
C SER A 390 -19.80 -16.77 3.56
N SER A 391 -19.68 -17.38 2.38
CA SER A 391 -18.63 -16.99 1.42
C SER A 391 -19.09 -15.89 0.47
N ALA A 392 -18.26 -14.89 0.26
CA ALA A 392 -18.46 -13.88 -0.78
C ALA A 392 -18.41 -14.51 -2.17
N SER A 393 -19.30 -14.08 -3.07
CA SER A 393 -19.33 -14.57 -4.46
C SER A 393 -18.84 -13.59 -5.51
N LEU A 394 -18.90 -12.30 -5.22
CA LEU A 394 -18.59 -11.23 -6.17
C LEU A 394 -17.40 -10.37 -5.71
N ILE A 395 -16.96 -10.57 -4.47
CA ILE A 395 -15.91 -9.79 -3.82
C ILE A 395 -14.88 -10.73 -3.19
N ASP A 396 -13.61 -10.32 -3.15
CA ASP A 396 -12.50 -11.16 -2.66
C ASP A 396 -11.34 -10.31 -2.10
N THR A 397 -10.32 -10.97 -1.56
CA THR A 397 -9.10 -10.36 -1.03
C THR A 397 -7.99 -10.20 -2.07
N SER A 398 -8.23 -10.58 -3.33
CA SER A 398 -7.21 -10.47 -4.38
C SER A 398 -6.81 -9.02 -4.67
N ILE A 399 -7.73 -8.07 -4.48
CA ILE A 399 -7.43 -6.63 -4.61
C ILE A 399 -6.44 -6.17 -3.53
N ASN A 400 -6.58 -6.67 -2.30
CA ASN A 400 -5.61 -6.44 -1.24
C ASN A 400 -4.26 -7.10 -1.56
N GLU A 401 -4.26 -8.34 -2.08
CA GLU A 401 -3.01 -8.99 -2.53
C GLU A 401 -2.27 -8.17 -3.61
N CYS A 402 -3.01 -7.58 -4.56
CA CYS A 402 -2.46 -6.69 -5.58
C CYS A 402 -1.82 -5.43 -4.96
N TYR A 403 -2.53 -4.73 -4.08
CA TYR A 403 -2.00 -3.57 -3.35
C TYR A 403 -0.77 -3.96 -2.50
N HIS A 404 -0.85 -5.08 -1.80
CA HIS A 404 0.22 -5.63 -0.96
C HIS A 404 1.45 -6.03 -1.76
N SER A 405 1.30 -6.46 -3.00
CA SER A 405 2.42 -6.68 -3.91
C SER A 405 3.05 -5.36 -4.37
N LEU A 406 2.23 -4.38 -4.76
CA LEU A 406 2.69 -3.06 -5.22
C LEU A 406 3.47 -2.32 -4.13
N SER A 407 2.93 -2.31 -2.91
CA SER A 407 3.49 -1.59 -1.77
C SER A 407 4.88 -2.09 -1.33
N LEU A 408 5.31 -3.28 -1.77
CA LEU A 408 6.69 -3.76 -1.58
C LEU A 408 7.71 -2.95 -2.38
N MET A 409 7.29 -2.19 -3.40
CA MET A 409 8.14 -1.21 -4.09
C MET A 409 8.65 -0.16 -3.09
N TYR A 410 7.79 0.30 -2.18
CA TYR A 410 8.09 1.34 -1.20
C TYR A 410 8.67 0.77 0.10
N ALA A 411 8.08 -0.30 0.60
CA ALA A 411 8.44 -0.94 1.87
C ALA A 411 8.76 -2.44 1.66
N PRO A 412 9.89 -2.78 1.02
CA PRO A 412 10.27 -4.17 0.81
C PRO A 412 10.65 -4.84 2.13
N LYS A 413 10.23 -6.10 2.31
CA LYS A 413 10.46 -6.88 3.55
C LYS A 413 11.94 -7.07 3.95
N ARG A 414 12.86 -6.86 3.01
CA ARG A 414 14.31 -7.02 3.22
C ARG A 414 14.97 -5.87 3.98
N PHE A 415 14.30 -4.72 4.08
CA PHE A 415 14.86 -3.54 4.76
C PHE A 415 14.03 -3.23 5.99
N ALA A 416 14.70 -3.08 7.14
CA ALA A 416 14.08 -2.58 8.35
C ALA A 416 13.53 -1.16 8.09
N CYS A 417 12.32 -0.90 8.55
CA CYS A 417 11.67 0.39 8.37
C CYS A 417 11.15 0.90 9.72
N PRO A 418 11.59 2.09 10.17
CA PRO A 418 11.02 2.71 11.36
C PRO A 418 9.52 3.01 11.19
N PRO A 419 8.72 3.01 12.27
CA PRO A 419 7.26 3.18 12.20
C PRO A 419 6.83 4.43 11.42
N HIS A 420 7.48 5.57 11.68
CA HIS A 420 7.24 6.84 10.98
C HIS A 420 7.36 6.70 9.46
N TYR A 421 8.46 6.12 8.96
CA TYR A 421 8.63 5.93 7.52
C TYR A 421 7.76 4.82 6.95
N TYR A 422 7.39 3.83 7.76
CA TYR A 422 6.49 2.77 7.34
C TYR A 422 5.09 3.31 7.05
N LYS A 423 4.58 4.21 7.91
CA LYS A 423 3.33 4.98 7.69
C LYS A 423 3.38 5.78 6.37
N LEU A 424 4.43 6.58 6.18
CA LEU A 424 4.59 7.39 4.95
C LEU A 424 4.68 6.53 3.69
N LYS A 425 5.42 5.41 3.74
CA LYS A 425 5.53 4.48 2.61
C LYS A 425 4.23 3.75 2.29
N MET A 426 3.42 3.48 3.31
CA MET A 426 2.06 2.96 3.12
C MET A 426 1.18 4.02 2.43
N ARG A 427 1.18 5.28 2.88
CA ARG A 427 0.46 6.39 2.21
C ARG A 427 0.90 6.55 0.74
N LEU A 428 2.20 6.53 0.46
CA LEU A 428 2.74 6.55 -0.91
C LEU A 428 2.28 5.34 -1.74
N SER A 429 2.20 4.17 -1.13
CA SER A 429 1.67 2.98 -1.80
C SER A 429 0.19 3.15 -2.14
N MET A 430 -0.59 3.79 -1.27
CA MET A 430 -2.01 4.09 -1.52
C MET A 430 -2.16 5.13 -2.62
N LEU A 431 -1.38 6.23 -2.60
CA LEU A 431 -1.36 7.22 -3.70
C LEU A 431 -1.06 6.57 -5.05
N HIS A 432 -0.01 5.75 -5.10
CA HIS A 432 0.33 4.99 -6.31
C HIS A 432 -0.83 4.09 -6.73
N TYR A 433 -1.33 3.25 -5.84
CA TYR A 433 -2.38 2.30 -6.17
C TYR A 433 -3.67 2.99 -6.62
N ASN A 434 -4.11 4.01 -5.88
CA ASN A 434 -5.32 4.76 -6.20
C ASN A 434 -5.18 5.53 -7.51
N SER A 435 -4.03 6.13 -7.82
CA SER A 435 -3.82 6.75 -9.15
C SER A 435 -4.03 5.75 -10.29
N LEU A 436 -3.54 4.52 -10.17
CA LEU A 436 -3.77 3.49 -11.18
C LEU A 436 -5.24 3.09 -11.29
N MET A 437 -5.95 3.02 -10.16
CA MET A 437 -7.37 2.63 -10.15
C MET A 437 -8.27 3.75 -10.66
N LEU A 438 -7.95 5.02 -10.39
CA LEU A 438 -8.64 6.18 -10.95
C LEU A 438 -8.44 6.26 -12.46
N ASP A 439 -7.20 6.16 -12.95
CA ASP A 439 -6.94 6.13 -14.39
C ASP A 439 -7.68 4.95 -15.06
N ASP A 440 -7.75 3.76 -14.41
CA ASP A 440 -8.53 2.61 -14.89
C ASP A 440 -10.05 2.91 -14.93
N LEU A 441 -10.60 3.63 -13.93
CA LEU A 441 -12.02 4.01 -13.86
C LEU A 441 -12.40 5.05 -14.91
N LEU A 442 -11.47 5.97 -15.22
CA LEU A 442 -11.61 6.98 -16.28
C LEU A 442 -11.41 6.39 -17.69
N GLY A 443 -10.94 5.13 -17.79
CA GLY A 443 -10.67 4.47 -19.06
C GLY A 443 -9.39 4.94 -19.74
N GLU A 444 -8.49 5.59 -19.01
CA GLU A 444 -7.22 6.14 -19.52
C GLU A 444 -6.12 5.07 -19.65
N ARG A 445 -6.36 3.86 -19.11
CA ARG A 445 -5.38 2.76 -19.11
C ARG A 445 -5.74 1.61 -20.04
N GLU A 446 -5.04 1.57 -21.16
CA GLU A 446 -5.17 0.53 -22.17
C GLU A 446 -4.49 -0.78 -21.77
N GLU A 447 -5.02 -1.92 -22.23
CA GLU A 447 -4.38 -3.24 -22.10
C GLU A 447 -3.36 -3.40 -23.22
N LEU A 448 -2.07 -3.36 -22.88
CA LEU A 448 -0.96 -3.50 -23.82
C LEU A 448 -0.63 -4.95 -24.18
N GLY A 449 -1.15 -5.90 -23.40
CA GLY A 449 -0.91 -7.33 -23.61
C GLY A 449 -1.33 -8.15 -22.41
N ASN A 450 -1.23 -9.47 -22.52
CA ASN A 450 -1.52 -10.37 -21.41
C ASN A 450 -0.57 -11.57 -21.39
N THR A 451 -0.34 -12.09 -20.19
CA THR A 451 0.45 -13.30 -19.97
C THR A 451 -0.41 -14.32 -19.27
N ILE A 452 -0.55 -15.49 -19.88
CA ILE A 452 -1.23 -16.64 -19.27
C ILE A 452 -0.25 -17.32 -18.32
N ILE A 453 -0.61 -17.40 -17.04
CA ILE A 453 0.15 -18.12 -16.04
C ILE A 453 -0.53 -19.46 -15.78
N SER A 454 -0.03 -20.48 -16.46
CA SER A 454 -0.32 -21.88 -16.14
C SER A 454 0.65 -22.37 -15.04
N ARG A 455 0.16 -23.17 -14.09
CA ARG A 455 1.03 -23.87 -13.13
C ARG A 455 0.60 -25.33 -13.06
N LYS A 456 1.57 -26.25 -13.10
CA LYS A 456 1.32 -27.69 -12.93
C LYS A 456 0.51 -27.95 -11.65
N GLY A 457 -0.71 -28.47 -11.79
CA GLY A 457 -1.64 -28.74 -10.67
C GLY A 457 -2.61 -27.60 -10.32
N ARG A 458 -2.54 -26.44 -10.99
CA ARG A 458 -3.65 -25.47 -11.03
C ARG A 458 -4.64 -25.88 -12.12
N LEU A 459 -5.93 -25.88 -11.75
CA LEU A 459 -7.05 -26.20 -12.64
C LEU A 459 -7.52 -24.98 -13.45
N VAL A 460 -6.97 -23.80 -13.14
CA VAL A 460 -7.40 -22.52 -13.68
C VAL A 460 -6.16 -21.74 -14.06
N ASP A 461 -6.15 -21.24 -15.29
CA ASP A 461 -5.11 -20.35 -15.80
C ASP A 461 -5.39 -18.93 -15.32
N ALA A 462 -4.35 -18.27 -14.82
CA ALA A 462 -4.46 -16.89 -14.37
C ALA A 462 -3.94 -15.97 -15.48
N ILE A 463 -4.75 -15.00 -15.90
CA ILE A 463 -4.34 -14.01 -16.90
C ILE A 463 -3.77 -12.79 -16.15
N LYS A 464 -2.50 -12.48 -16.38
CA LYS A 464 -1.89 -11.21 -15.96
C LYS A 464 -1.92 -10.24 -17.13
N ARG A 465 -2.77 -9.22 -17.03
CA ARG A 465 -2.86 -8.14 -18.01
C ARG A 465 -1.76 -7.13 -17.78
N LYS A 466 -1.02 -6.78 -18.82
CA LYS A 466 -0.11 -5.63 -18.87
C LYS A 466 -0.94 -4.42 -19.29
N ARG A 467 -0.91 -3.37 -18.46
CA ARG A 467 -1.61 -2.11 -18.71
C ARG A 467 -0.60 -1.02 -19.04
N SER A 468 -1.04 0.05 -19.71
CA SER A 468 -0.23 1.25 -19.93
C SER A 468 0.25 1.87 -18.61
N MET A 469 1.24 2.75 -18.70
CA MET A 469 1.74 3.50 -17.55
C MET A 469 0.64 4.34 -16.91
N GLY A 470 0.68 4.47 -15.58
CA GLY A 470 -0.19 5.39 -14.85
C GLY A 470 0.32 6.82 -14.90
N SER A 471 -0.61 7.78 -14.76
CA SER A 471 -0.34 9.21 -14.75
C SER A 471 0.55 9.63 -13.57
N HIS A 472 0.21 9.15 -12.37
CA HIS A 472 0.89 9.43 -11.11
C HIS A 472 1.14 10.94 -10.85
N SER A 473 0.15 11.80 -11.15
CA SER A 473 0.23 13.26 -10.97
C SER A 473 0.65 13.68 -9.56
N TRP A 474 0.21 12.91 -8.55
CA TRP A 474 0.58 13.06 -7.13
C TRP A 474 2.09 13.19 -6.87
N ARG A 475 2.95 12.65 -7.75
CA ARG A 475 4.40 12.82 -7.61
C ARG A 475 4.81 14.28 -7.80
N HIS A 476 4.23 14.95 -8.79
CA HIS A 476 4.47 16.37 -9.06
C HIS A 476 3.83 17.24 -7.97
N GLU A 477 2.61 16.90 -7.56
CA GLU A 477 1.91 17.58 -6.46
C GLU A 477 2.73 17.55 -5.16
N ILE A 478 3.33 16.41 -4.79
CA ILE A 478 4.24 16.33 -3.63
C ILE A 478 5.49 17.19 -3.82
N MET A 479 6.06 17.23 -5.03
CA MET A 479 7.24 18.05 -5.30
C MET A 479 6.92 19.54 -5.17
N GLU A 480 5.77 19.98 -5.66
CA GLU A 480 5.27 21.36 -5.52
C GLU A 480 4.96 21.69 -4.06
N GLU A 481 4.23 20.82 -3.36
CA GLU A 481 3.89 21.01 -1.94
C GLU A 481 5.16 21.05 -1.07
N SER A 482 6.18 20.27 -1.42
CA SER A 482 7.45 20.28 -0.70
C SER A 482 8.21 21.61 -0.80
N LEU A 483 7.98 22.39 -1.85
CA LEU A 483 8.53 23.75 -1.96
C LEU A 483 7.77 24.71 -1.04
N LYS A 484 6.44 24.59 -0.94
CA LYS A 484 5.63 25.39 -0.01
C LYS A 484 6.03 25.13 1.44
N VAL A 485 6.13 23.86 1.83
CA VAL A 485 6.59 23.46 3.18
C VAL A 485 7.99 24.01 3.49
N ARG A 486 8.88 24.09 2.49
CA ARG A 486 10.21 24.70 2.66
C ARG A 486 10.14 26.19 2.96
N ASP A 487 9.23 26.90 2.31
CA ASP A 487 9.02 28.33 2.52
C ASP A 487 8.45 28.58 3.91
N GLU A 488 7.43 27.81 4.32
CA GLU A 488 6.83 27.84 5.67
C GLU A 488 7.88 27.59 6.76
N LEU A 489 8.76 26.59 6.59
CA LEU A 489 9.85 26.31 7.53
C LEU A 489 10.83 27.48 7.72
N SER A 490 10.97 28.35 6.71
CA SER A 490 11.76 29.58 6.87
C SER A 490 11.07 30.57 7.80
N GLU A 491 9.74 30.67 7.72
CA GLU A 491 8.93 31.57 8.53
C GLU A 491 8.92 31.11 9.98
N VAL A 492 8.65 29.82 10.24
CA VAL A 492 8.70 29.22 11.58
C VAL A 492 10.08 29.38 12.23
N ARG A 493 11.17 29.16 11.48
CA ARG A 493 12.55 29.39 11.99
C ARG A 493 12.85 30.86 12.28
N SER A 494 12.17 31.78 11.59
CA SER A 494 12.31 33.21 11.82
C SER A 494 11.52 33.64 13.06
N LEU A 495 10.31 33.11 13.27
CA LEU A 495 9.47 33.32 14.45
C LEU A 495 10.14 32.80 15.74
N LYS A 496 10.72 31.59 15.70
CA LYS A 496 11.52 31.02 16.81
C LYS A 496 12.65 31.92 17.28
N LYS A 497 13.21 32.73 16.38
CA LYS A 497 14.34 33.61 16.67
C LYS A 497 13.91 34.95 17.28
N ILE A 498 12.65 35.35 17.10
CA ILE A 498 12.05 36.56 17.68
C ILE A 498 11.41 36.24 19.04
N GLY A 499 11.58 35.01 19.54
CA GLY A 499 11.10 34.59 20.86
C GLY A 499 9.62 34.23 20.90
N ILE A 500 8.98 34.07 19.74
CA ILE A 500 7.60 33.61 19.65
C ILE A 500 7.63 32.07 19.69
N PRO A 501 7.03 31.42 20.71
CA PRO A 501 6.95 29.96 20.79
C PRO A 501 6.16 29.41 19.60
N ASP A 502 6.55 28.23 19.14
CA ASP A 502 5.89 27.49 18.06
C ASP A 502 4.69 26.74 18.65
N ASP A 503 3.50 26.83 18.05
CA ASP A 503 2.33 26.06 18.49
C ASP A 503 2.60 24.54 18.40
N ASP A 504 3.52 24.09 17.55
CA ASP A 504 3.98 22.68 17.49
C ASP A 504 4.78 22.25 18.73
N MET A 505 5.49 23.17 19.38
CA MET A 505 6.09 22.89 20.70
C MET A 505 5.00 22.85 21.76
N TYR A 506 3.91 23.62 21.63
CA TYR A 506 2.77 23.55 22.53
C TYR A 506 2.05 22.20 22.42
N ASP A 507 1.89 21.64 21.23
CA ASP A 507 1.28 20.30 21.03
C ASP A 507 2.22 19.16 21.44
N GLU A 508 3.53 19.23 21.16
CA GLU A 508 4.49 18.25 21.68
C GLU A 508 4.68 18.37 23.21
N LEU A 509 4.65 19.59 23.76
CA LEU A 509 4.65 19.82 25.21
C LEU A 509 3.34 19.36 25.82
N ILE A 510 2.16 19.65 25.27
CA ILE A 510 0.87 19.18 25.76
C ILE A 510 0.85 17.66 25.75
N ASN A 511 1.24 17.01 24.66
CA ASN A 511 1.32 15.54 24.64
C ASN A 511 2.30 15.00 25.69
N TRP A 512 3.46 15.64 25.86
CA TRP A 512 4.43 15.27 26.88
C TRP A 512 3.95 15.55 28.32
N TRP A 513 3.21 16.64 28.54
CA TRP A 513 2.61 17.04 29.82
C TRP A 513 1.41 16.15 30.16
N GLU A 514 0.56 15.79 29.20
CA GLU A 514 -0.55 14.84 29.35
C GLU A 514 -0.03 13.42 29.64
N GLU A 515 1.05 12.99 28.97
CA GLU A 515 1.75 11.73 29.30
C GLU A 515 2.32 11.76 30.72
N LYS A 516 2.89 12.89 31.15
CA LYS A 516 3.40 13.10 32.51
C LYS A 516 2.31 13.16 33.57
N GLU A 517 1.22 13.85 33.30
CA GLU A 517 0.08 14.01 34.21
C GLU A 517 -0.69 12.68 34.37
N LYS A 518 -0.81 11.91 33.28
CA LYS A 518 -1.33 10.54 33.31
C LYS A 518 -0.42 9.62 34.13
N ALA A 519 0.90 9.70 33.95
CA ALA A 519 1.85 8.95 34.76
C ALA A 519 1.83 9.35 36.24
N LEU A 520 1.60 10.63 36.55
CA LEU A 520 1.46 11.11 37.93
C LEU A 520 0.16 10.59 38.57
N LYS A 521 -0.98 10.69 37.87
CA LYS A 521 -2.28 10.17 38.32
C LYS A 521 -2.27 8.65 38.49
N GLU A 522 -1.55 7.92 37.64
CA GLU A 522 -1.34 6.47 37.76
C GLU A 522 -0.35 6.10 38.88
N SER A 523 0.52 7.02 39.30
CA SER A 523 1.48 6.82 40.40
C SER A 523 0.92 7.12 41.80
N GLY A 524 -0.28 7.69 41.91
CA GLY A 524 -0.98 7.92 43.19
C GLY A 524 -0.40 9.04 44.07
N TYR A 525 0.31 10.01 43.49
CA TYR A 525 0.81 11.19 44.21
C TYR A 525 -0.18 12.36 44.06
N ASP A 526 -1.02 12.59 45.08
CA ASP A 526 -1.81 13.82 45.24
C ASP A 526 -0.97 14.85 45.99
N GLU A 527 -0.71 16.01 45.38
CA GLU A 527 -0.11 17.15 46.08
C GLU A 527 -1.08 18.34 46.05
N TYR A 528 -1.92 18.41 47.09
CA TYR A 528 -2.48 19.64 47.64
C TYR A 528 -2.78 19.45 49.13
N GLU A 529 -1.78 19.66 49.98
CA GLU A 529 -2.00 20.22 51.31
C GLU A 529 -1.55 21.69 51.27
N LYS A 530 -2.50 22.60 51.47
CA LYS A 530 -2.28 24.03 51.66
C LYS A 530 -1.73 24.27 53.06
N GLU A 531 -0.47 24.69 53.17
CA GLU A 531 0.03 25.56 54.25
C GLU A 531 1.14 26.41 53.60
N GLY A 532 0.98 27.71 53.31
CA GLY A 532 0.65 28.77 54.25
C GLY A 532 1.94 29.48 54.67
N LEU A 533 2.55 30.30 53.81
CA LEU A 533 3.61 31.23 54.19
C LEU A 533 3.61 32.47 53.27
N ASP A 534 3.90 33.60 53.92
CA ASP A 534 3.43 34.95 53.63
C ASP A 534 4.06 35.65 52.42
N PHE A 535 3.26 36.57 51.90
CA PHE A 535 3.58 37.53 50.87
C PHE A 535 4.16 38.78 51.55
N GLU A 536 5.48 38.98 51.47
CA GLU A 536 6.09 40.30 51.72
C GLU A 536 6.46 40.94 50.38
N GLU A 537 5.76 42.02 50.07
CA GLU A 537 6.11 43.02 49.06
C GLU A 537 7.51 43.59 49.32
N PHE A 538 8.34 43.70 48.29
CA PHE A 538 9.19 44.88 48.18
C PHE A 538 9.41 45.28 46.72
N SER A 539 9.21 46.57 46.52
CA SER A 539 9.16 47.32 45.27
C SER A 539 10.50 47.50 44.58
N ASP A 540 10.41 47.78 43.28
CA ASP A 540 11.46 48.26 42.39
C ASP A 540 12.32 49.37 43.01
N GLU A 541 13.64 49.29 42.80
CA GLU A 541 14.47 50.48 42.62
C GLU A 541 15.71 50.18 41.76
N GLU A 542 16.01 51.17 40.94
CA GLU A 542 16.96 51.23 39.84
C GLU A 542 18.42 51.20 40.31
N GLY A 543 19.35 51.02 39.36
CA GLY A 543 20.66 51.67 39.46
C GLY A 543 21.90 50.79 39.27
N GLU A 544 22.45 50.88 38.06
CA GLU A 544 23.87 51.15 37.78
C GLU A 544 24.99 50.26 38.35
N ASN A 545 25.75 49.72 37.38
CA ASN A 545 27.22 49.78 37.26
C ASN A 545 28.15 48.88 38.09
N GLU A 546 29.19 48.49 37.34
CA GLU A 546 30.55 48.06 37.74
C GLU A 546 30.82 46.58 38.08
N SER A 547 31.41 45.89 37.09
CA SER A 547 32.48 44.89 37.21
C SER A 547 33.64 45.32 38.12
N PRO A 548 34.68 44.50 38.43
CA PRO A 548 34.84 43.03 38.40
C PRO A 548 35.48 42.45 39.70
N GLU A 549 35.50 41.13 39.85
CA GLU A 549 36.71 40.30 40.10
C GLU A 549 36.42 38.81 39.87
#